data_AF-A0A6N1WZW1-F1
#
_entry.id   AF-A0A6N1WZW1-F1
#
_cell.length_a   1.000
_cell.length_b   1.000
_cell.length_c   1.000
_cell.angle_alpha   90.00
_cell.angle_beta   90.00
_cell.angle_gamma   90.00
#
_symmetry.space_group_name_H-M   'P 1'
#
loop_
_entity.id
_entity.type
_entity.pdbx_description
1 polymer ?
#
loop_
_entity_poly.entity_id
_entity_poly.type
_entity_poly.pdbx_seq_one_letter_code
_entity_poly.pdbx_strand_id
1 'polypeptide(L)'
;MGTQILRIVLLKLALVGGGAMGWRIARHVLADQVRRAGQVLLGKQDLRCIVSMLSVIQTRQGAKRVYLAGPMSGLPELNYPAFNAKAAELRARGWHVENPAENPAPPCGTWQGYMRMSLWQLMTCEAIYLMPGWAASKGAAMEFSVAQQLGLEIIESVSVLTSPKAAAISAA
;
A
#
# COMPACT_ATOMS: atom_id res chain seq x y z
N MET A 1 -33.28 22.13 21.82
CA MET A 1 -34.22 22.19 20.68
C MET A 1 -33.82 23.21 19.62
N GLY A 2 -33.43 24.45 19.96
CA GLY A 2 -33.13 25.51 18.98
C GLY A 2 -32.01 25.21 17.97
N THR A 3 -30.98 24.45 18.34
CA THR A 3 -29.87 24.10 17.44
C THR A 3 -30.23 23.10 16.34
N GLN A 4 -31.26 22.28 16.54
CA GLN A 4 -31.72 21.29 15.54
C GLN A 4 -32.57 21.96 14.46
N ILE A 5 -33.43 22.90 14.86
CA ILE A 5 -34.27 23.67 13.93
C ILE A 5 -33.38 24.52 13.01
N LEU A 6 -32.36 25.18 13.57
CA LEU A 6 -31.41 26.00 12.80
C LEU A 6 -30.66 25.16 11.73
N ARG A 7 -30.27 23.93 12.06
CA ARG A 7 -29.58 23.02 11.12
C ARG A 7 -30.48 22.55 9.98
N ILE A 8 -31.76 22.27 10.27
CA ILE A 8 -32.74 21.86 9.25
C ILE A 8 -33.03 23.02 8.29
N VAL A 9 -33.15 24.23 8.81
CA VAL A 9 -33.36 25.45 8.00
C VAL A 9 -32.13 25.71 7.11
N LEU A 10 -30.92 25.63 7.66
CA LEU A 10 -29.68 25.79 6.87
C LEU A 10 -29.52 24.72 5.79
N LEU A 11 -29.88 23.47 6.07
CA LEU A 11 -29.83 22.38 5.08
C LEU A 11 -30.82 22.61 3.94
N LYS A 12 -32.04 23.06 4.25
CA LYS A 12 -33.04 23.42 3.23
C LYS A 12 -32.57 24.59 2.37
N LEU A 13 -32.03 25.64 2.98
CA LEU A 13 -31.46 26.79 2.25
C LEU A 13 -30.28 26.38 1.36
N ALA A 14 -29.41 25.49 1.85
CA ALA A 14 -28.25 25.01 1.11
C ALA A 14 -28.61 24.10 -0.08
N LEU A 15 -29.67 23.30 0.02
CA LEU A 15 -30.18 22.45 -1.07
C LEU A 15 -30.97 23.26 -2.12
N VAL A 16 -31.68 24.31 -1.70
CA VAL A 16 -32.45 25.19 -2.60
C VAL A 16 -31.52 26.18 -3.34
N GLY A 17 -30.40 26.58 -2.73
CA GLY A 17 -29.49 27.59 -3.28
C GLY A 17 -28.68 27.18 -4.52
N GLY A 18 -28.74 25.91 -4.97
CA GLY A 18 -28.22 25.43 -6.27
C GLY A 18 -26.71 25.54 -6.56
N GLY A 19 -25.94 26.31 -5.78
CA GLY A 19 -24.52 26.58 -6.02
C GLY A 19 -23.57 25.59 -5.36
N ALA A 20 -22.34 25.48 -5.89
CA ALA A 20 -21.30 24.56 -5.39
C ALA A 20 -20.99 24.73 -3.89
N MET A 21 -21.11 25.95 -3.35
CA MET A 21 -20.95 26.25 -1.92
C MET A 21 -22.11 25.70 -1.07
N GLY A 22 -23.35 25.79 -1.58
CA GLY A 22 -24.54 25.21 -0.94
C GLY A 22 -24.44 23.69 -0.87
N TRP A 23 -24.02 23.05 -1.95
CA TRP A 23 -23.77 21.60 -1.97
C TRP A 23 -22.65 21.15 -1.01
N ARG A 24 -21.59 21.95 -0.84
CA ARG A 24 -20.53 21.66 0.16
C ARG A 24 -21.07 21.71 1.58
N ILE A 25 -21.85 22.74 1.92
CA ILE A 25 -22.45 22.89 3.25
C ILE A 25 -23.49 21.78 3.51
N ALA A 26 -24.35 21.49 2.54
CA ALA A 26 -25.34 20.42 2.63
C ALA A 26 -24.68 19.05 2.86
N ARG A 27 -23.58 18.76 2.14
CA ARG A 27 -22.81 17.52 2.31
C ARG A 27 -22.21 17.41 3.71
N HIS A 28 -21.68 18.50 4.27
CA HIS A 28 -21.15 18.50 5.63
C HIS A 28 -22.25 18.27 6.69
N VAL A 29 -23.40 18.94 6.55
CA VAL A 29 -24.52 18.76 7.48
C VAL A 29 -25.10 17.35 7.41
N LEU A 30 -25.24 16.80 6.20
CA LEU A 30 -25.73 15.43 6.01
C LEU A 30 -24.76 14.40 6.60
N ALA A 31 -23.45 14.56 6.35
CA ALA A 31 -22.42 13.69 6.93
C ALA A 31 -22.42 13.73 8.47
N ASP A 32 -22.65 14.90 9.06
CA ASP A 32 -22.79 15.05 10.52
C ASP A 32 -24.03 14.37 11.08
N GLN A 33 -25.16 14.46 10.38
CA GLN A 33 -26.40 13.80 10.80
C GLN A 33 -26.30 12.27 10.65
N VAL A 34 -25.71 11.77 9.57
CA VAL A 34 -25.46 10.34 9.36
C VAL A 34 -24.52 9.78 10.42
N ARG A 35 -23.46 10.51 10.79
CA ARG A 35 -22.56 10.10 11.87
C ARG A 35 -23.25 10.03 13.23
N ARG A 36 -24.11 10.99 13.55
CA ARG A 36 -24.87 11.01 14.81
C ARG A 36 -25.96 9.95 14.85
N ALA A 37 -26.71 9.78 13.76
CA ALA A 37 -27.71 8.74 13.64
C ALA A 37 -27.06 7.34 13.70
N GLY A 38 -25.92 7.17 13.04
CA GLY A 38 -25.10 5.97 13.13
C GLY A 38 -24.68 5.66 14.57
N GLN A 39 -24.25 6.66 15.35
CA GLN A 39 -23.88 6.49 16.78
C GLN A 39 -25.02 6.11 17.70
N VAL A 40 -26.26 6.35 17.28
CA VAL A 40 -27.47 6.01 18.03
C VAL A 40 -28.03 4.65 17.60
N LEU A 41 -27.92 4.31 16.30
CA LEU A 41 -28.40 3.04 15.73
C LEU A 41 -27.42 1.87 15.92
N LEU A 42 -26.12 2.15 15.90
CA LEU A 42 -25.05 1.19 16.12
C LEU A 42 -24.33 1.63 17.40
N GLY A 43 -24.18 0.74 18.38
CA GLY A 43 -23.51 1.08 19.64
C GLY A 43 -22.11 1.64 19.39
N LYS A 44 -21.56 2.42 20.32
CA LYS A 44 -20.20 3.02 20.18
C LYS A 44 -19.11 1.97 19.86
N GLN A 45 -19.27 0.73 20.31
CA GLN A 45 -18.41 -0.40 19.93
C GLN A 45 -18.64 -0.86 18.48
N ASP A 46 -19.89 -1.00 18.04
CA ASP A 46 -20.22 -1.43 16.68
C ASP A 46 -19.69 -0.44 15.63
N LEU A 47 -19.77 0.85 15.93
CA LEU A 47 -19.18 1.90 15.10
C LEU A 47 -17.66 1.92 15.12
N ARG A 48 -17.01 1.56 16.23
CA ARG A 48 -15.56 1.38 16.25
C ARG A 48 -15.15 0.22 15.36
N CYS A 49 -15.85 -0.91 15.44
CA CYS A 49 -15.60 -2.07 14.58
C CYS A 49 -15.82 -1.73 13.11
N ILE A 50 -16.96 -1.11 12.77
CA ILE A 50 -17.28 -0.72 11.39
C ILE A 50 -16.30 0.33 10.86
N VAL A 51 -15.92 1.34 11.65
CA VAL A 51 -14.91 2.34 11.23
C VAL A 51 -13.53 1.73 11.12
N SER A 52 -13.17 0.76 11.96
CA SER A 52 -11.89 0.05 11.86
C SER A 52 -11.87 -0.87 10.64
N MET A 53 -12.96 -1.61 10.37
CA MET A 53 -13.13 -2.43 9.19
C MET A 53 -13.17 -1.60 7.92
N LEU A 54 -13.93 -0.50 7.91
CA LEU A 54 -13.94 0.45 6.80
C LEU A 54 -12.58 1.11 6.64
N SER A 55 -11.86 1.44 7.72
CA SER A 55 -10.48 1.93 7.62
C SER A 55 -9.58 0.88 7.00
N VAL A 56 -9.69 -0.40 7.36
CA VAL A 56 -8.92 -1.50 6.73
C VAL A 56 -9.32 -1.68 5.25
N ILE A 57 -10.60 -1.53 4.91
CA ILE A 57 -11.10 -1.61 3.52
C ILE A 57 -10.75 -0.35 2.71
N GLN A 58 -10.67 0.82 3.34
CA GLN A 58 -10.47 2.14 2.72
C GLN A 58 -9.03 2.64 2.83
N THR A 59 -8.15 2.02 3.62
CA THR A 59 -6.74 2.42 3.67
C THR A 59 -6.07 1.98 2.37
N ARG A 60 -6.07 2.94 1.45
CA ARG A 60 -5.06 3.16 0.41
C ARG A 60 -5.21 2.45 -0.93
N GLN A 61 -6.42 2.29 -1.47
CA GLN A 61 -6.57 2.03 -2.92
C GLN A 61 -6.15 3.21 -3.85
N GLY A 62 -5.10 3.95 -3.52
CA GLY A 62 -4.63 5.09 -4.32
C GLY A 62 -3.25 5.62 -3.99
N ALA A 63 -2.60 5.17 -2.91
CA ALA A 63 -1.18 5.44 -2.71
C ALA A 63 -0.41 4.34 -3.45
N LYS A 64 0.51 4.72 -4.34
CA LYS A 64 1.40 3.77 -5.03
C LYS A 64 2.46 3.25 -4.05
N ARG A 65 2.14 2.37 -3.09
CA ARG A 65 3.16 1.79 -2.18
C ARG A 65 3.54 0.39 -2.66
N VAL A 66 4.83 0.16 -2.79
CA VAL A 66 5.39 -1.10 -3.28
C VAL A 66 6.49 -1.60 -2.35
N TYR A 67 6.47 -2.89 -2.10
CA TYR A 67 7.52 -3.59 -1.34
C TYR A 67 8.51 -4.23 -2.31
N LEU A 68 9.82 -4.05 -2.08
CA LEU A 68 10.87 -4.75 -2.83
C LEU A 68 11.16 -6.11 -2.22
N ALA A 69 11.06 -7.17 -3.03
CA ALA A 69 11.39 -8.53 -2.62
C ALA A 69 12.43 -9.15 -3.56
N GLY A 70 13.48 -9.76 -3.00
CA GLY A 70 14.60 -10.31 -3.77
C GLY A 70 15.62 -11.07 -2.92
N PRO A 71 16.64 -11.68 -3.55
CA PRO A 71 17.75 -12.31 -2.83
C PRO A 71 18.64 -11.26 -2.15
N MET A 72 19.04 -11.53 -0.90
CA MET A 72 19.98 -10.70 -0.13
C MET A 72 21.13 -11.52 0.46
N SER A 73 20.80 -12.55 1.25
CA SER A 73 21.80 -13.40 1.91
C SER A 73 22.68 -14.14 0.90
N GLY A 74 23.99 -14.12 1.12
CA GLY A 74 24.97 -14.80 0.27
C GLY A 74 25.45 -13.99 -0.94
N LEU A 75 24.93 -12.76 -1.13
CA LEU A 75 25.39 -11.83 -2.16
C LEU A 75 26.32 -10.76 -1.57
N PRO A 76 27.23 -10.18 -2.38
CA PRO A 76 28.05 -9.05 -1.97
C PRO A 76 27.18 -7.91 -1.41
N GLU A 77 27.62 -7.34 -0.29
CA GLU A 77 26.92 -6.23 0.39
C GLU A 77 25.43 -6.49 0.65
N LEU A 78 25.04 -7.76 0.84
CA LEU A 78 23.65 -8.19 1.03
C LEU A 78 22.71 -7.71 -0.09
N ASN A 79 23.25 -7.48 -1.29
CA ASN A 79 22.56 -6.95 -2.46
C ASN A 79 21.98 -5.53 -2.27
N TYR A 80 22.42 -4.78 -1.25
CA TYR A 80 21.94 -3.43 -0.97
C TYR A 80 22.04 -2.47 -2.16
N PRO A 81 23.12 -2.48 -2.97
CA PRO A 81 23.19 -1.61 -4.15
C PRO A 81 22.04 -1.82 -5.14
N ALA A 82 21.64 -3.07 -5.40
CA ALA A 82 20.56 -3.37 -6.34
C ALA A 82 19.18 -2.96 -5.79
N PHE A 83 18.94 -3.20 -4.50
CA PHE A 83 17.73 -2.77 -3.80
C PHE A 83 17.60 -1.25 -3.82
N ASN A 84 18.66 -0.53 -3.45
CA ASN A 84 18.68 0.92 -3.40
C ASN A 84 18.51 1.55 -4.80
N ALA A 85 19.15 0.98 -5.83
CA ALA A 85 18.98 1.42 -7.20
C ALA A 85 17.53 1.27 -7.68
N LYS A 86 16.91 0.11 -7.41
CA LYS A 86 15.50 -0.13 -7.77
C LYS A 86 14.55 0.76 -6.98
N ALA A 87 14.82 0.99 -5.69
CA ALA A 87 14.05 1.89 -4.85
C ALA A 87 14.10 3.33 -5.40
N ALA A 88 15.28 3.81 -5.78
CA ALA A 88 15.43 5.13 -6.39
C ALA A 88 14.65 5.25 -7.71
N GLU A 89 14.72 4.23 -8.58
CA GLU A 89 13.99 4.19 -9.84
C GLU A 89 12.46 4.25 -9.63
N LEU A 90 11.92 3.43 -8.72
CA LEU A 90 10.48 3.40 -8.44
C LEU A 90 10.01 4.70 -7.76
N ARG A 91 10.81 5.26 -6.84
CA ARG A 91 10.54 6.57 -6.23
C ARG A 91 10.50 7.68 -7.28
N ALA A 92 11.40 7.68 -8.26
CA ALA A 92 11.38 8.62 -9.38
C ALA A 92 10.10 8.50 -10.24
N ARG A 93 9.46 7.33 -10.27
CA ARG A 93 8.17 7.07 -10.93
C ARG A 93 6.95 7.40 -10.05
N GLY A 94 7.16 7.97 -8.86
CA GLY A 94 6.11 8.38 -7.94
C GLY A 94 5.58 7.27 -7.02
N TRP A 95 6.32 6.17 -6.86
CA TRP A 95 6.01 5.14 -5.86
C TRP A 95 6.59 5.51 -4.50
N HIS A 96 5.85 5.20 -3.43
CA HIS A 96 6.43 4.99 -2.11
C HIS A 96 7.01 3.58 -2.07
N VAL A 97 8.28 3.45 -1.69
CA VAL A 97 8.97 2.16 -1.73
C VAL A 97 9.38 1.75 -0.33
N GLU A 98 8.85 0.61 0.12
CA GLU A 98 9.37 -0.12 1.28
C GLU A 98 10.55 -0.98 0.82
N ASN A 99 11.75 -0.62 1.26
CA ASN A 99 13.01 -1.23 0.85
C ASN A 99 13.68 -1.94 2.05
N PRO A 100 13.79 -3.27 2.06
CA PRO A 100 14.40 -3.99 3.18
C PRO A 100 15.87 -3.65 3.42
N ALA A 101 16.59 -3.14 2.41
CA ALA A 101 17.99 -2.72 2.54
C ALA A 101 18.17 -1.43 3.37
N GLU A 102 17.09 -0.69 3.61
CA GLU A 102 17.09 0.53 4.42
C GLU A 102 16.71 0.25 5.89
N ASN A 103 16.34 -0.98 6.21
CA ASN A 103 15.90 -1.34 7.55
C ASN A 103 17.08 -1.46 8.52
N PRO A 104 16.93 -1.00 9.78
CA PRO A 104 17.87 -1.36 10.81
C PRO A 104 17.82 -2.87 11.09
N ALA A 105 18.90 -3.42 11.61
CA ALA A 105 18.90 -4.79 12.10
C ALA A 105 17.84 -4.95 13.23
N PRO A 106 17.03 -6.02 13.24
CA PRO A 106 16.12 -6.30 14.33
C PRO A 106 16.93 -6.53 15.61
N PRO A 107 16.42 -6.14 16.80
CA PRO A 107 17.14 -6.33 18.06
C PRO A 107 17.57 -7.77 18.34
N CYS A 108 16.81 -8.75 17.85
CA CYS A 108 17.13 -10.16 18.00
C CYS A 108 18.20 -10.67 17.01
N GLY A 109 18.53 -9.93 15.94
CA GLY A 109 19.50 -10.31 14.92
C GLY A 109 19.17 -11.58 14.12
N THR A 110 18.00 -12.18 14.33
CA THR A 110 17.63 -13.46 13.71
C THR A 110 16.95 -13.28 12.36
N TRP A 111 17.06 -14.29 11.50
CA TRP A 111 16.32 -14.35 10.23
C TRP A 111 14.80 -14.18 10.43
N GLN A 112 14.23 -14.77 11.49
CA GLN A 112 12.83 -14.62 11.85
C GLN A 112 12.48 -13.17 12.25
N GLY A 113 13.41 -12.44 12.87
CA GLY A 113 13.25 -11.01 13.16
C GLY A 113 13.15 -10.19 11.88
N TYR A 114 14.07 -10.41 10.93
CA TYR A 114 14.05 -9.76 9.63
C TYR A 114 12.77 -10.10 8.85
N MET A 115 12.33 -11.36 8.89
CA MET A 115 11.11 -11.79 8.20
C MET A 115 9.86 -11.13 8.79
N ARG A 116 9.76 -11.00 10.12
CA ARG A 116 8.64 -10.28 10.76
C ARG A 116 8.58 -8.81 10.34
N MET A 117 9.73 -8.13 10.29
CA MET A 117 9.80 -6.74 9.80
C MET A 117 9.39 -6.63 8.32
N SER A 118 9.88 -7.55 7.51
CA SER A 118 9.61 -7.62 6.06
C SER A 118 8.12 -7.82 5.77
N LEU A 119 7.50 -8.79 6.44
CA LEU A 119 6.06 -9.03 6.32
C LEU A 119 5.24 -7.84 6.83
N TRP A 120 5.67 -7.19 7.91
CA TRP A 120 4.99 -5.99 8.39
C TRP A 120 5.01 -4.85 7.36
N GLN A 121 6.16 -4.61 6.71
CA GLN A 121 6.25 -3.62 5.62
C GLN A 121 5.39 -4.00 4.42
N LEU A 122 5.44 -5.27 4.00
CA LEU A 122 4.65 -5.80 2.90
C LEU A 122 3.15 -5.59 3.13
N MET A 123 2.67 -5.83 4.36
CA MET A 123 1.25 -5.61 4.74
C MET A 123 0.79 -4.16 4.66
N THR A 124 1.72 -3.19 4.51
CA THR A 124 1.38 -1.78 4.28
C THR A 124 1.34 -1.38 2.81
N CYS A 125 1.61 -2.30 1.89
CA CYS A 125 1.76 -2.03 0.46
C CYS A 125 0.59 -2.58 -0.35
N GLU A 126 0.36 -1.97 -1.51
CA GLU A 126 -0.64 -2.42 -2.50
C GLU A 126 -0.01 -3.28 -3.59
N ALA A 127 1.32 -3.22 -3.74
CA ALA A 127 2.08 -3.99 -4.70
C ALA A 127 3.36 -4.61 -4.09
N ILE A 128 3.84 -5.69 -4.72
CA ILE A 128 5.15 -6.28 -4.49
C ILE A 128 5.95 -6.24 -5.80
N TYR A 129 7.19 -5.77 -5.75
CA TYR A 129 8.13 -5.81 -6.86
C TYR A 129 9.15 -6.93 -6.64
N LEU A 130 9.15 -7.90 -7.53
CA LEU A 130 9.98 -9.09 -7.46
C LEU A 130 11.25 -8.91 -8.30
N MET A 131 12.38 -8.76 -7.61
CA MET A 131 13.71 -8.59 -8.21
C MET A 131 14.22 -9.90 -8.84
N PRO A 132 15.19 -9.85 -9.76
CA PRO A 132 15.71 -11.06 -10.41
C PRO A 132 16.21 -12.10 -9.39
N GLY A 133 15.86 -13.36 -9.61
CA GLY A 133 16.22 -14.47 -8.71
C GLY A 133 15.36 -14.59 -7.45
N TRP A 134 14.26 -13.82 -7.33
CA TRP A 134 13.35 -13.87 -6.17
C TRP A 134 12.86 -15.29 -5.84
N ALA A 135 12.54 -16.10 -6.85
CA ALA A 135 11.96 -17.43 -6.66
C ALA A 135 12.90 -18.40 -5.92
N ALA A 136 14.21 -18.19 -6.01
CA ALA A 136 15.23 -18.97 -5.29
C ALA A 136 15.53 -18.43 -3.88
N SER A 137 15.10 -17.20 -3.57
CA SER A 137 15.26 -16.60 -2.25
C SER A 137 14.16 -17.09 -1.30
N LYS A 138 14.55 -17.81 -0.24
CA LYS A 138 13.61 -18.29 0.79
C LYS A 138 12.73 -17.17 1.36
N GLY A 139 13.29 -15.97 1.57
CA GLY A 139 12.55 -14.81 2.08
C GLY A 139 11.58 -14.26 1.04
N ALA A 140 12.08 -13.97 -0.16
CA ALA A 140 11.26 -13.38 -1.22
C ALA A 140 10.14 -14.33 -1.70
N ALA A 141 10.37 -15.65 -1.69
CA ALA A 141 9.34 -16.64 -1.99
C ALA A 141 8.22 -16.65 -0.92
N MET A 142 8.55 -16.43 0.35
CA MET A 142 7.56 -16.30 1.42
C MET A 142 6.74 -15.00 1.28
N GLU A 143 7.42 -13.88 1.05
CA GLU A 143 6.80 -12.58 0.81
C GLU A 143 5.86 -12.62 -0.40
N PHE A 144 6.30 -13.23 -1.51
CA PHE A 144 5.45 -13.49 -2.68
C PHE A 144 4.19 -14.28 -2.35
N SER A 145 4.32 -15.39 -1.61
CA SER A 145 3.18 -16.22 -1.24
C SER A 145 2.16 -15.45 -0.39
N VAL A 146 2.63 -14.60 0.52
CA VAL A 146 1.77 -13.73 1.32
C VAL A 146 1.10 -12.67 0.44
N ALA A 147 1.87 -11.98 -0.40
CA ALA A 147 1.35 -10.97 -1.31
C ALA A 147 0.26 -11.53 -2.25
N GLN A 148 0.48 -12.72 -2.80
CA GLN A 148 -0.47 -13.41 -3.66
C GLN A 148 -1.77 -13.75 -2.91
N GLN A 149 -1.68 -14.27 -1.67
CA GLN A 149 -2.85 -14.59 -0.86
C GLN A 149 -3.63 -13.36 -0.41
N LEU A 150 -2.95 -12.22 -0.24
CA LEU A 150 -3.55 -10.95 0.12
C LEU A 150 -4.08 -10.15 -1.09
N GLY A 151 -3.85 -10.63 -2.32
CA GLY A 151 -4.31 -9.97 -3.54
C GLY A 151 -3.56 -8.68 -3.88
N LEU A 152 -2.30 -8.55 -3.47
CA LEU A 152 -1.43 -7.43 -3.88
C LEU A 152 -1.12 -7.53 -5.38
N GLU A 153 -0.87 -6.38 -6.00
CA GLU A 153 -0.35 -6.33 -7.37
C GLU A 153 1.06 -6.93 -7.41
N ILE A 154 1.27 -7.93 -8.27
CA ILE A 154 2.56 -8.60 -8.44
C ILE A 154 3.26 -8.00 -9.65
N ILE A 155 4.43 -7.39 -9.42
CA ILE A 155 5.25 -6.78 -10.47
C ILE A 155 6.56 -7.55 -10.57
N GLU A 156 6.73 -8.33 -11.62
CA GLU A 156 7.98 -9.06 -11.86
C GLU A 156 8.98 -8.25 -12.67
N SER A 157 10.25 -8.32 -12.30
CA SER A 157 11.33 -7.81 -13.14
C SER A 157 11.41 -8.61 -14.44
N VAL A 158 11.35 -7.93 -15.58
CA VAL A 158 11.60 -8.55 -16.88
C VAL A 158 13.09 -8.87 -16.96
N SER A 159 13.44 -10.14 -16.73
CA SER A 159 14.78 -10.61 -17.08
C SER A 159 14.88 -10.69 -18.60
N VAL A 160 15.63 -9.78 -19.22
CA VAL A 160 16.00 -9.93 -20.62
C VAL A 160 16.94 -11.13 -20.68
N LEU A 161 16.42 -12.28 -21.11
CA LEU A 161 17.26 -13.40 -21.51
C LEU A 161 18.03 -12.95 -22.75
N THR A 162 19.21 -12.35 -22.59
CA THR A 162 20.18 -12.28 -23.69
C THR A 162 20.63 -13.71 -23.96
N SER A 163 19.95 -14.40 -24.87
CA SER A 163 20.48 -15.62 -25.46
C SER A 163 21.77 -15.27 -26.21
N PRO A 164 22.93 -15.86 -25.86
CA PRO A 164 24.14 -15.68 -26.65
C PRO A 164 24.06 -16.64 -27.85
N LYS A 165 23.29 -16.30 -28.88
CA LYS A 165 23.37 -17.02 -30.17
C LYS A 165 22.91 -16.17 -31.36
N ALA A 166 23.67 -15.13 -31.66
CA ALA A 166 23.64 -14.46 -32.97
C ALA A 166 24.98 -13.77 -33.31
N ALA A 167 26.12 -14.33 -32.89
CA ALA A 167 27.46 -13.81 -33.21
C ALA A 167 28.32 -14.81 -34.00
N ALA A 168 27.70 -15.66 -34.82
CA ALA A 168 28.42 -16.64 -35.65
C ALA A 168 27.76 -16.86 -37.01
N ILE A 169 27.44 -15.78 -37.74
CA ILE A 169 27.33 -15.80 -39.22
C ILE A 169 27.74 -14.40 -39.72
N SER A 170 29.05 -14.15 -39.85
CA SER A 170 29.65 -13.17 -40.77
C SER A 170 31.17 -13.14 -40.54
N ALA A 171 31.84 -14.20 -40.97
CA ALA A 171 33.21 -14.10 -41.44
C ALA A 171 33.21 -14.71 -42.84
N ALA A 172 33.03 -13.84 -43.83
CA ALA A 172 33.41 -14.06 -45.22
C ALA A 172 34.90 -13.73 -45.37
#